data_AF-A0A1I5SFF9-F1
#
_entry.id   AF-A0A1I5SFF9-F1
#
_cell.length_a   1.000
_cell.length_b   1.000
_cell.length_c   1.000
_cell.angle_alpha   90.00
_cell.angle_beta   90.00
_cell.angle_gamma   90.00
#
_symmetry.space_group_name_H-M   'P 1'
#
loop_
_entity.id
_entity.type
_entity.pdbx_description
1 polymer ?
#
loop_
_entity_poly.entity_id
_entity_poly.type
_entity_poly.pdbx_seq_one_letter_code
_entity_poly.pdbx_strand_id
1 'polypeptide(L)'
;MRNDKDNIIVNKTINFSLAIINYCEVLEQKQKFVIAKQFLRSATSIGANVFEAQNAESKADFIHKMKIAARKPAKLILADLM
;
A
#
# COMPACT_ATOMS: atom_id res chain seq x y z
N MET A 1 21.57 -2.73 -18.00
CA MET A 1 22.06 -2.44 -16.63
C MET A 1 20.84 -2.21 -15.75
N ARG A 2 20.65 -3.02 -14.69
CA ARG A 2 19.77 -2.62 -13.59
C ARG A 2 20.34 -1.30 -13.08
N ASN A 3 19.55 -0.23 -13.19
CA ASN A 3 19.93 1.03 -12.61
C ASN A 3 19.63 0.87 -11.12
N ASP A 4 20.62 0.48 -10.33
CA ASP A 4 20.53 0.32 -8.87
C ASP A 4 20.39 1.68 -8.16
N LYS A 5 19.71 2.63 -8.83
CA LYS A 5 19.21 3.85 -8.22
C LYS A 5 18.13 3.44 -7.25
N ASP A 6 18.39 3.79 -6.01
CA ASP A 6 17.49 3.57 -4.91
C ASP A 6 16.09 4.11 -5.25
N ASN A 7 15.10 3.22 -5.33
CA ASN A 7 13.76 3.61 -5.69
C ASN A 7 13.03 4.14 -4.46
N ILE A 8 13.03 5.47 -4.33
CA ILE A 8 12.45 6.19 -3.20
C ILE A 8 10.99 5.79 -2.95
N ILE A 9 10.18 5.56 -4.00
CA ILE A 9 8.77 5.22 -3.81
C ILE A 9 8.61 3.77 -3.31
N VAL A 10 9.46 2.84 -3.76
CA VAL A 10 9.49 1.47 -3.24
C VAL A 10 9.84 1.47 -1.75
N ASN A 11 10.93 2.13 -1.38
CA ASN A 11 11.36 2.20 0.03
C ASN A 11 10.31 2.84 0.93
N LYS A 12 9.69 3.96 0.48
CA LYS A 12 8.63 4.62 1.24
C LYS A 12 7.40 3.73 1.44
N THR A 13 6.98 2.99 0.41
CA THR A 13 5.79 2.12 0.51
C THR A 13 6.02 0.85 1.31
N ILE A 14 7.24 0.31 1.33
CA ILE A 14 7.65 -0.76 2.24
C ILE A 14 7.60 -0.27 3.68
N ASN A 15 8.27 0.84 4.00
CA ASN A 15 8.29 1.40 5.35
C ASN A 15 6.88 1.77 5.84
N PHE A 16 6.04 2.30 4.96
CA PHE A 16 4.63 2.53 5.25
C PHE A 16 3.89 1.22 5.60
N SER A 17 4.09 0.16 4.82
CA SER A 17 3.45 -1.13 5.07
C SER A 17 3.85 -1.71 6.44
N LEU A 18 5.12 -1.61 6.81
CA LEU A 18 5.62 -2.03 8.13
C LEU A 18 4.99 -1.22 9.26
N ALA A 19 4.90 0.10 9.12
CA ALA A 19 4.26 0.95 10.11
C ALA A 19 2.77 0.60 10.31
N ILE A 20 2.07 0.25 9.23
CA ILE A 20 0.66 -0.13 9.29
C ILE A 20 0.47 -1.50 9.95
N ILE A 21 1.36 -2.47 9.71
CA ILE A 21 1.34 -3.75 10.41
C ILE A 21 1.39 -3.51 11.93
N ASN A 22 2.37 -2.74 12.40
CA ASN A 22 2.52 -2.42 13.82
C ASN A 22 1.28 -1.69 14.38
N TYR A 23 0.68 -0.79 13.60
CA TYR A 23 -0.53 -0.09 14.03
C TYR A 23 -1.76 -1.02 14.09
N CYS A 24 -1.88 -1.96 13.15
CA CYS A 24 -2.95 -2.95 13.16
C CYS A 24 -2.86 -3.87 14.38
N GLU A 25 -1.66 -4.22 14.86
CA GLU A 25 -1.50 -4.96 16.12
C GLU A 25 -2.11 -4.19 17.31
N VAL A 26 -1.92 -2.88 17.37
CA VAL A 26 -2.55 -2.02 18.40
C VAL A 26 -4.07 -1.99 18.26
N LEU A 27 -4.59 -1.95 17.03
CA LEU A 27 -6.04 -2.01 16.78
C LEU A 27 -6.64 -3.36 17.21
N GLU A 28 -5.93 -4.46 16.97
CA GLU A 28 -6.34 -5.80 17.39
C GLU A 28 -6.33 -5.96 18.91
N GLN A 29 -5.35 -5.39 19.62
CA GLN A 29 -5.35 -5.32 21.09
C GLN A 29 -6.57 -4.55 21.63
N LYS A 30 -7.05 -3.55 20.89
CA LYS A 30 -8.28 -2.79 21.18
C LYS A 30 -9.55 -3.46 20.64
N GLN A 31 -9.46 -4.72 20.20
CA GLN A 31 -10.54 -5.50 19.61
C GLN A 31 -11.20 -4.88 18.36
N LYS A 32 -10.47 -4.03 17.62
CA LYS A 32 -10.92 -3.42 16.35
C LYS A 32 -10.57 -4.29 15.13
N PHE A 33 -10.88 -5.58 15.20
CA PHE A 33 -10.43 -6.59 14.23
C PHE A 33 -10.86 -6.31 12.78
N VAL A 34 -12.12 -5.89 12.56
CA VAL A 34 -12.65 -5.62 11.22
C VAL A 34 -11.88 -4.48 10.56
N ILE A 35 -11.72 -3.37 11.28
CA ILE A 35 -11.00 -2.18 10.80
C ILE A 35 -9.52 -2.51 10.60
N ALA A 36 -8.89 -3.20 11.56
CA ALA A 36 -7.48 -3.62 11.46
C ALA A 36 -7.23 -4.44 10.20
N LYS A 37 -8.07 -5.44 9.93
CA LYS A 37 -7.96 -6.31 8.75
C LYS A 37 -8.20 -5.56 7.44
N GLN A 38 -9.19 -4.68 7.39
CA GLN A 38 -9.46 -3.87 6.20
C GLN A 38 -8.31 -2.89 5.92
N PHE A 39 -7.80 -2.24 6.98
CA PHE A 39 -6.72 -1.28 6.89
C PHE A 39 -5.40 -1.94 6.46
N LEU A 40 -5.06 -3.08 7.07
CA LEU A 40 -3.87 -3.85 6.72
C LEU A 40 -3.87 -4.24 5.24
N ARG A 41 -5.00 -4.77 4.73
CA ARG A 41 -5.14 -5.15 3.31
C ARG A 41 -5.04 -3.96 2.37
N SER A 42 -5.62 -2.82 2.74
CA SER A 42 -5.57 -1.62 1.90
C SER A 42 -4.15 -1.07 1.83
N ALA A 43 -3.50 -0.88 2.98
CA ALA A 43 -2.16 -0.32 3.07
C ALA A 43 -1.09 -1.17 2.38
N THR A 44 -1.08 -2.49 2.64
CA THR A 44 -0.11 -3.40 2.01
C THR A 44 -0.30 -3.50 0.50
N SER A 45 -1.53 -3.31 0.00
CA SER A 45 -1.78 -3.27 -1.45
C SER A 45 -1.13 -2.08 -2.16
N ILE A 46 -0.80 -1.01 -1.45
CA ILE A 46 -0.04 0.12 -2.03
C ILE A 46 1.38 -0.33 -2.38
N GLY A 47 2.07 -0.95 -1.42
CA GLY A 47 3.42 -1.49 -1.63
C GLY A 47 3.46 -2.56 -2.71
N ALA A 48 2.48 -3.48 -2.72
CA ALA A 48 2.37 -4.51 -3.73
C ALA A 48 2.24 -3.93 -5.15
N ASN A 49 1.33 -2.97 -5.37
CA ASN A 49 1.16 -2.35 -6.70
C ASN A 49 2.39 -1.53 -7.13
N VAL A 50 3.06 -0.84 -6.20
CA VAL A 50 4.32 -0.13 -6.50
C VAL A 50 5.45 -1.08 -6.85
N PHE A 51 5.53 -2.24 -6.19
CA PHE A 51 6.49 -3.29 -6.49
C PHE A 51 6.22 -3.93 -7.86
N GLU A 52 4.96 -4.26 -8.17
CA GLU A 52 4.57 -4.75 -9.49
C GLU A 52 4.88 -3.76 -10.61
N ALA A 53 4.72 -2.45 -10.36
CA ALA A 53 5.07 -1.42 -11.33
C ALA A 53 6.57 -1.45 -11.69
N GLN A 54 7.46 -1.93 -10.81
CA GLN A 54 8.89 -2.05 -11.12
C GLN A 54 9.18 -3.05 -12.24
N ASN A 55 8.27 -4.00 -12.46
CA ASN A 55 8.37 -5.03 -13.49
C ASN A 55 7.31 -4.81 -14.58
N ALA A 56 6.87 -3.56 -14.80
CA ALA A 56 5.88 -3.25 -15.81
C ALA A 56 6.37 -3.56 -17.22
N GLU A 57 5.50 -4.14 -18.06
CA GLU A 57 5.81 -4.53 -19.44
C GLU A 57 5.85 -3.32 -20.39
N SER A 58 5.23 -2.21 -19.98
CA SER A 58 5.20 -0.96 -20.75
C SER A 58 5.03 0.26 -19.84
N LYS A 59 5.23 1.46 -20.40
CA LYS A 59 4.97 2.72 -19.70
C LYS A 59 3.49 2.88 -19.33
N ALA A 60 2.57 2.41 -20.16
CA ALA A 60 1.14 2.47 -19.89
C ALA A 60 0.76 1.56 -18.71
N ASP A 61 1.31 0.35 -18.67
CA ASP A 61 1.15 -0.61 -17.57
C ASP A 61 1.75 -0.06 -16.26
N PHE A 62 2.93 0.54 -16.32
CA PHE A 62 3.52 1.27 -15.17
C PHE A 62 2.57 2.33 -14.61
N ILE A 63 2.05 3.21 -15.47
CA ILE A 63 1.11 4.27 -15.07
C ILE A 63 -0.17 3.67 -14.46
N HIS A 64 -0.68 2.58 -15.04
CA HIS A 64 -1.87 1.90 -14.54
C HIS A 64 -1.68 1.35 -13.12
N LYS A 65 -0.59 0.60 -12.88
CA LYS A 65 -0.24 0.03 -11.56
C LYS A 65 -0.03 1.13 -10.51
N MET A 66 0.66 2.22 -10.88
CA MET A 66 0.84 3.38 -10.00
C MET A 66 -0.49 4.09 -9.67
N LYS A 67 -1.43 4.18 -10.62
CA LYS A 67 -2.78 4.72 -10.37
C LYS A 67 -3.57 3.85 -9.39
N ILE A 68 -3.45 2.52 -9.47
CA ILE A 68 -4.08 1.61 -8.51
C ILE A 68 -3.52 1.84 -7.10
N ALA A 69 -2.19 1.90 -6.97
CA ALA A 69 -1.53 2.18 -5.70
C ALA A 69 -2.02 3.49 -5.06
N ALA A 70 -2.20 4.55 -5.86
CA ALA A 70 -2.66 5.86 -5.39
C ALA A 70 -4.17 5.91 -5.04
N ARG A 71 -5.00 4.99 -5.52
CA ARG A 71 -6.47 5.02 -5.31
C ARG A 71 -6.91 4.34 -4.01
N LYS A 72 -6.16 3.32 -3.56
CA LYS A 72 -6.46 2.52 -2.35
C LYS A 72 -6.56 3.32 -1.04
N PRO A 73 -5.74 4.36 -0.77
CA PRO A 73 -5.88 5.18 0.44
C PRO A 73 -7.26 5.82 0.58
N ALA A 74 -7.87 6.25 -0.53
CA ALA A 74 -9.10 7.05 -0.52
C ALA A 74 -10.37 6.23 -0.21
N LYS A 75 -10.36 4.92 -0.48
CA LYS A 75 -11.59 4.11 -0.41
C LYS A 75 -11.95 3.64 1.00
N LEU A 76 -11.01 3.69 1.95
CA LEU A 76 -11.21 3.13 3.29
C LEU A 76 -11.68 4.15 4.33
N ILE A 77 -11.29 5.42 4.20
CA ILE A 77 -11.62 6.44 5.22
C ILE A 77 -13.08 6.89 5.11
N LEU A 78 -13.69 6.82 3.93
CA LEU A 78 -15.04 7.33 3.68
C LEU A 78 -16.17 6.31 3.87
N ALA A 79 -15.89 5.01 3.89
CA ALA A 79 -16.92 3.97 3.91
C ALA A 79 -17.29 3.47 5.32
N ASP A 80 -16.44 3.69 6.33
CA ASP A 80 -16.66 3.25 7.71
C ASP A 80 -16.94 4.43 8.68
N LEU A 81 -17.11 5.65 8.15
CA LEU A 81 -17.40 6.89 8.90
C LEU A 81 -18.78 7.51 8.57
N MET A 82 -19.61 6.82 7.78
CA MET A 82 -21.02 7.15 7.51
C MET A 82 -21.89 5.95 7.86
#